data_AF-A0A9R0YQT9-F1
#
_entry.id   AF-A0A9R0YQT9-F1
#
_cell.length_a   1.000
_cell.length_b   1.000
_cell.length_c   1.000
_cell.angle_alpha   90.00
_cell.angle_beta   90.00
_cell.angle_gamma   90.00
#
_symmetry.space_group_name_H-M   'P 1'
#
loop_
_entity.id
_entity.type
_entity.pdbx_description
1 polymer ?
#
loop_
_entity_poly.entity_id
_entity_poly.type
_entity_poly.pdbx_seq_one_letter_code
_entity_poly.pdbx_strand_id
1 'polypeptide(L)'
;MCVQAWKMWSEDKAAEFMDASLAGSYAKEEAWRCYHAGLLCVQESPELRPTMSSVVLMLIGDQAQLPAPEQPPLFASPKKSPASDQSSLAMRSETTSKTHSVNDVSITMIQPR
;
A
#
# COMPACT_ATOMS: atom_id res chain seq x y z
N MET A 1 0.56 -5.31 -2.79
CA MET A 1 -0.89 -5.11 -2.58
C MET A 1 -1.32 -3.66 -2.78
N CYS A 2 -0.64 -2.65 -2.22
CA CYS A 2 -1.05 -1.23 -2.35
C CYS A 2 -1.20 -0.74 -3.80
N VAL A 3 -0.36 -1.24 -4.72
CA VAL A 3 -0.44 -0.96 -6.18
C VAL A 3 -1.76 -1.42 -6.78
N GLN A 4 -2.16 -2.68 -6.56
CA GLN A 4 -3.42 -3.21 -7.06
C GLN A 4 -4.61 -2.50 -6.42
N ALA A 5 -4.51 -2.23 -5.12
CA ALA A 5 -5.56 -1.52 -4.38
C ALA A 5 -5.76 -0.09 -4.91
N TRP A 6 -4.68 0.69 -5.06
CA TRP A 6 -4.77 2.04 -5.62
C TRP A 6 -5.33 2.03 -7.05
N LYS A 7 -4.92 1.07 -7.89
CA LYS A 7 -5.44 0.96 -9.27
C LYS A 7 -6.94 0.69 -9.28
N MET A 8 -7.41 -0.31 -8.55
CA MET A 8 -8.85 -0.59 -8.42
C MET A 8 -9.59 0.61 -7.86
N TRP A 9 -8.97 1.33 -6.92
CA TRP A 9 -9.54 2.55 -6.36
C TRP A 9 -9.69 3.65 -7.44
N SER A 10 -8.66 3.88 -8.25
CA SER A 10 -8.65 4.88 -9.32
C SER A 10 -9.63 4.58 -10.45
N GLU A 11 -10.06 3.32 -10.60
CA GLU A 11 -11.04 2.86 -11.59
C GLU A 11 -12.48 2.81 -11.03
N ASP A 12 -12.72 3.29 -9.79
CA ASP A 12 -14.00 3.20 -9.06
C ASP A 12 -14.49 1.75 -8.83
N LYS A 13 -13.55 0.79 -8.81
CA LYS A 13 -13.81 -0.65 -8.59
C LYS A 13 -13.58 -1.07 -7.13
N ALA A 14 -13.89 -0.17 -6.21
CA ALA A 14 -13.75 -0.39 -4.78
C ALA A 14 -14.42 -1.68 -4.29
N ALA A 15 -15.65 -1.88 -4.74
CA ALA A 15 -16.51 -2.97 -4.30
C ALA A 15 -15.96 -4.34 -4.73
N GLU A 16 -15.23 -4.40 -5.85
CA GLU A 16 -14.60 -5.62 -6.35
C GLU A 16 -13.37 -6.03 -5.54
N PHE A 17 -12.78 -5.10 -4.78
CA PHE A 17 -11.66 -5.37 -3.88
C PHE A 17 -12.12 -5.91 -2.51
N MET A 18 -13.38 -5.68 -2.14
CA MET A 18 -13.88 -6.07 -0.83
C MET A 18 -13.88 -7.59 -0.68
N ASP A 19 -13.64 -8.06 0.54
CA ASP A 19 -13.56 -9.48 0.84
C ASP A 19 -14.88 -10.19 0.50
N ALA A 20 -14.81 -11.26 -0.27
CA ALA A 20 -15.98 -12.04 -0.68
C ALA A 20 -16.74 -12.65 0.51
N SER A 21 -16.05 -12.91 1.63
CA SER A 21 -16.65 -13.42 2.87
C SER A 21 -17.62 -12.43 3.52
N LEU A 22 -17.49 -11.13 3.22
CA LEU A 22 -18.46 -10.13 3.66
C LEU A 22 -19.82 -10.34 2.98
N ALA A 23 -19.90 -11.08 1.86
CA ALA A 23 -21.16 -11.42 1.18
C ALA A 23 -22.09 -10.22 0.92
N GLY A 24 -21.53 -9.02 0.73
CA GLY A 24 -22.30 -7.78 0.55
C GLY A 24 -23.00 -7.26 1.82
N SER A 25 -22.63 -7.74 3.01
CA SER A 25 -23.16 -7.29 4.31
C SER A 25 -22.63 -5.92 4.77
N TYR A 26 -22.37 -5.00 3.84
CA TYR A 26 -21.86 -3.66 4.13
C TYR A 26 -22.53 -2.62 3.21
N ALA A 27 -22.65 -1.38 3.68
CA ALA A 27 -23.05 -0.28 2.82
C ALA A 27 -21.91 0.07 1.85
N LYS A 28 -22.23 0.32 0.58
CA LYS A 28 -21.22 0.63 -0.45
C LYS A 28 -20.40 1.85 -0.06
N GLU A 29 -21.03 2.86 0.54
CA GLU A 29 -20.44 4.11 0.98
C GLU A 29 -19.50 3.91 2.17
N GLU A 30 -19.81 2.96 3.07
CA GLU A 30 -18.93 2.58 4.19
C GLU A 30 -17.69 1.86 3.67
N ALA A 31 -17.87 0.87 2.79
CA ALA A 31 -16.76 0.21 2.12
C ALA A 31 -15.89 1.23 1.38
N TRP A 32 -16.51 2.20 0.72
CA TRP A 32 -15.75 3.17 -0.06
C TRP A 32 -14.88 4.06 0.83
N ARG A 33 -15.46 4.54 1.94
CA ARG A 33 -14.74 5.32 2.96
C ARG A 33 -13.61 4.53 3.62
N CYS A 34 -13.87 3.28 4.01
CA CYS A 34 -12.87 2.40 4.62
C CYS A 34 -11.68 2.17 3.68
N TYR A 35 -11.96 1.89 2.40
CA TYR A 35 -10.92 1.71 1.40
C TYR A 35 -10.10 2.99 1.23
N HIS A 36 -10.76 4.13 1.02
CA HIS A 36 -10.10 5.40 0.81
C HIS A 36 -9.22 5.80 2.01
N ALA A 37 -9.74 5.67 3.23
CA ALA A 37 -8.97 5.89 4.45
C ALA A 37 -7.77 4.92 4.55
N GLY A 38 -7.97 3.65 4.21
CA GLY A 38 -6.90 2.64 4.17
C GLY A 38 -5.76 3.02 3.22
N LEU A 39 -6.08 3.55 2.03
CA LEU A 39 -5.07 4.03 1.08
C LEU A 39 -4.30 5.24 1.59
N LEU A 40 -4.98 6.20 2.24
CA LEU A 40 -4.34 7.36 2.84
C LEU A 40 -3.41 6.97 4.00
N CYS A 41 -3.77 5.95 4.78
CA CYS A 41 -2.96 5.45 5.90
C CYS A 41 -1.65 4.77 5.47
N VAL A 42 -1.54 4.31 4.21
CA VAL A 42 -0.36 3.60 3.69
C VAL A 42 0.42 4.40 2.66
N GLN A 43 0.23 5.72 2.64
CA GLN A 43 1.01 6.63 1.82
C GLN A 43 2.50 6.50 2.15
N GLU A 44 3.33 6.50 1.10
CA GLU A 44 4.79 6.42 1.21
C GLU A 44 5.32 7.59 2.05
N SER A 45 4.88 8.80 1.69
CA SER A 45 5.15 10.03 2.40
C SER A 45 4.43 10.04 3.76
N PRO A 46 5.15 10.11 4.90
CA PRO A 46 4.55 10.16 6.22
C PRO A 46 3.64 11.37 6.44
N GLU A 47 3.99 12.52 5.87
CA GLU A 47 3.24 13.77 6.00
C GLU A 47 1.87 13.74 5.31
N LEU A 48 1.64 12.80 4.41
CA LEU A 48 0.33 12.59 3.75
C LEU A 48 -0.57 11.61 4.50
N ARG A 49 -0.05 10.93 5.53
CA ARG A 49 -0.86 10.00 6.32
C ARG A 49 -1.78 10.78 7.27
N PRO A 50 -3.06 10.44 7.33
CA PRO A 50 -3.99 11.12 8.21
C PRO A 50 -3.66 10.83 9.68
N THR A 51 -3.95 11.79 10.56
CA THR A 51 -3.91 11.53 12.00
C THR A 51 -5.02 10.53 12.37
N MET A 52 -4.85 9.80 13.47
CA MET A 52 -5.89 8.88 13.96
C MET A 52 -7.24 9.57 14.18
N SER A 53 -7.23 10.82 14.66
CA SER A 53 -8.46 11.61 14.83
C SER A 53 -9.16 11.87 13.49
N SER A 54 -8.38 12.20 12.45
CA SER A 54 -8.89 12.38 11.10
C SER A 54 -9.46 11.07 10.54
N VAL A 55 -8.79 9.93 10.74
CA VAL A 55 -9.30 8.62 10.31
C VAL A 55 -10.66 8.31 10.94
N VAL A 56 -10.85 8.58 12.23
CA VAL A 56 -12.16 8.38 12.88
C VAL A 56 -13.22 9.27 12.23
N LEU A 57 -12.92 10.55 11.98
CA LEU A 57 -13.85 11.47 11.28
C LEU A 57 -14.21 10.99 9.87
N MET A 58 -13.24 10.46 9.12
CA MET A 58 -13.45 9.86 7.79
C MET A 58 -14.45 8.70 7.84
N LEU A 59 -14.34 7.86 8.87
CA LEU A 59 -15.15 6.65 9.00
C LEU A 59 -16.57 6.92 9.49
N ILE A 60 -16.77 7.88 10.41
CA ILE A 60 -18.10 8.20 10.95
C ILE A 60 -19.01 8.92 9.94
N GLY A 61 -18.48 9.39 8.81
CA GLY A 61 -19.28 9.91 7.70
C GLY A 61 -19.48 11.42 7.69
N ASP A 62 -18.69 12.15 8.48
CA ASP A 62 -18.56 13.59 8.24
C ASP A 62 -17.90 13.76 6.87
N GLN A 63 -18.60 14.44 5.97
CA GLN A 63 -18.19 14.77 4.59
C GLN A 63 -17.02 15.76 4.58
N ALA A 64 -15.94 15.44 5.29
CA ALA A 64 -14.65 16.06 5.05
C ALA A 64 -14.27 15.68 3.61
N GLN A 65 -14.01 16.66 2.76
CA GLN A 65 -13.40 16.41 1.45
C GLN A 65 -12.06 15.73 1.69
N LEU A 66 -12.02 14.41 1.51
CA LEU A 66 -10.82 13.64 1.72
C LEU A 66 -9.89 13.82 0.52
N PRO A 67 -8.58 14.06 0.76
CA PRO A 67 -7.64 14.19 -0.33
C PRO A 67 -7.55 12.87 -1.10
N ALA A 68 -7.33 12.93 -2.41
CA ALA A 68 -7.08 11.73 -3.18
C ALA A 68 -5.75 11.07 -2.73
N PRO A 69 -5.68 9.73 -2.57
CA PRO A 69 -4.43 9.03 -2.31
C PRO A 69 -3.47 9.20 -3.48
N GLU A 70 -2.17 9.30 -3.18
CA GLU A 70 -1.15 9.46 -4.20
C GLU A 70 -0.94 8.15 -4.96
N GLN A 71 -0.50 8.28 -6.20
CA GLN A 71 -0.12 7.14 -7.00
C GLN A 71 1.10 6.44 -6.39
N PRO A 72 1.03 5.12 -6.12
CA PRO A 72 2.17 4.40 -5.57
C PRO A 72 3.41 4.49 -6.47
N PRO A 73 4.63 4.55 -5.90
CA PRO A 73 5.88 4.75 -6.66
C PRO A 73 6.11 3.74 -7.79
N LEU A 74 5.56 2.52 -7.68
CA LEU A 74 5.68 1.47 -8.69
C LEU A 74 4.91 1.76 -9.99
N PHE A 75 4.00 2.74 -10.01
CA PHE A 75 3.38 3.25 -11.23
C PHE A 75 3.94 4.59 -11.70
N ALA A 76 4.83 5.21 -10.94
CA ALA A 76 5.56 6.36 -11.44
C ALA A 76 6.41 5.86 -12.62
N SER A 77 6.04 6.27 -13.83
CA SER A 77 6.84 5.96 -15.02
C SER A 77 8.31 6.30 -14.72
N PRO A 78 9.29 5.47 -15.13
CA PRO A 78 10.68 5.82 -14.96
C PRO A 78 10.87 7.19 -15.60
N LYS A 79 11.17 8.20 -14.77
CA LYS A 79 11.52 9.54 -15.26
C LYS A 79 12.63 9.31 -16.27
N LYS A 80 12.41 9.61 -17.55
CA LYS A 80 13.45 9.53 -18.57
C LYS A 80 14.60 10.43 -18.13
N SER A 81 15.63 9.84 -17.53
CA SER A 81 16.91 10.52 -17.38
C SER A 81 17.48 10.70 -18.79
N PRO A 82 18.00 11.89 -19.15
CA PRO A 82 18.68 12.06 -20.42
C PRO A 82 19.87 11.10 -20.50
N ALA A 83 20.06 10.55 -21.71
CA ALA A 83 20.89 9.41 -22.04
C ALA A 83 22.36 9.53 -21.63
N SER A 84 22.96 8.39 -21.28
CA SER A 84 24.33 8.07 -21.66
C SER A 84 24.45 6.57 -21.86
N ASP A 85 24.79 6.22 -23.09
CA ASP A 85 24.97 4.87 -23.62
C ASP A 85 26.13 4.13 -22.95
N GLN A 86 25.93 2.83 -22.71
CA GLN A 86 26.89 1.77 -23.07
C GLN A 86 26.28 0.36 -22.91
N SER A 87 26.19 -0.34 -24.05
CA SER A 87 25.96 -1.78 -24.27
C SER A 87 27.17 -2.60 -23.74
N SER A 88 27.19 -3.91 -23.43
CA SER A 88 26.46 -5.10 -23.90
C SER A 88 26.71 -6.33 -22.97
N LEU A 89 25.68 -7.16 -22.81
CA LEU A 89 25.61 -8.64 -22.95
C LEU A 89 26.79 -9.56 -22.49
N ALA A 90 26.52 -10.47 -21.52
CA ALA A 90 26.85 -11.91 -21.65
C ALA A 90 26.21 -12.77 -20.54
N MET A 91 25.66 -13.92 -20.94
CA MET A 91 25.01 -14.98 -20.16
C MET A 91 26.02 -15.98 -19.55
N ARG A 92 25.71 -16.61 -18.40
CA ARG A 92 25.72 -18.09 -18.22
C ARG A 92 25.33 -18.56 -16.79
N SER A 93 24.41 -19.55 -16.80
CA SER A 93 23.96 -20.63 -15.89
C SER A 93 24.43 -20.83 -14.43
N GLU A 94 23.42 -21.25 -13.62
CA GLU A 94 23.34 -22.36 -12.62
C GLU A 94 24.32 -22.33 -11.43
N THR A 95 23.91 -22.37 -10.15
CA THR A 95 23.20 -23.47 -9.47
C THR A 95 22.85 -23.04 -8.03
N THR A 96 21.72 -23.53 -7.51
CA THR A 96 21.40 -23.82 -6.10
C THR A 96 21.69 -22.76 -5.01
N SER A 97 20.63 -22.26 -4.37
CA SER A 97 20.27 -22.55 -2.96
C SER A 97 19.49 -21.39 -2.34
N LYS A 98 18.44 -21.75 -1.59
CA LYS A 98 17.57 -20.84 -0.83
C LYS A 98 18.39 -19.83 -0.02
N THR A 99 18.11 -18.55 -0.16
CA THR A 99 18.37 -17.58 0.90
C THR A 99 17.05 -17.20 1.55
N HIS A 100 16.67 -17.97 2.57
CA HIS A 100 15.72 -17.49 3.55
C HIS A 100 16.37 -16.31 4.27
N SER A 101 15.74 -15.13 4.22
CA SER A 101 16.11 -14.01 5.09
C SER A 101 15.81 -14.41 6.53
N VAL A 102 16.83 -14.42 7.38
CA VAL A 102 16.70 -14.63 8.82
C VAL A 102 16.61 -13.22 9.43
N ASN A 103 15.43 -12.85 9.92
CA ASN A 103 15.30 -11.61 10.69
C ASN A 103 15.95 -11.83 12.06
N ASP A 104 17.01 -11.07 12.37
CA ASP A 104 17.63 -11.05 13.68
C ASP A 104 16.65 -10.51 14.74
N VAL A 105 16.09 -11.39 15.56
CA VAL A 105 15.25 -11.03 16.71
C VAL A 105 16.12 -11.00 17.96
N SER A 106 16.25 -9.83 18.60
CA SER A 106 16.91 -9.71 19.90
C SER A 106 15.94 -10.09 21.03
N ILE A 107 16.24 -11.17 21.76
CA ILE A 107 15.47 -11.60 22.94
C ILE A 107 16.01 -10.86 24.16
N THR A 108 15.18 -10.02 24.80
CA THR A 108 15.52 -9.40 26.09
C THR A 108 14.97 -10.26 27.23
N MET A 109 15.84 -10.72 28.14
CA MET A 109 15.44 -11.46 29.33
C MET A 109 14.97 -10.52 30.44
N ILE A 110 13.76 -10.72 30.95
CA ILE A 110 13.22 -10.01 32.11
C ILE A 110 13.70 -10.72 33.38
N GLN A 111 14.41 -10.02 34.28
CA GLN A 111 14.73 -10.53 35.61
C GLN A 111 13.60 -10.21 36.61
N PRO A 112 13.12 -11.19 37.39
CA PRO A 112 12.23 -10.93 38.51
C PRO A 112 13.02 -10.25 39.65
N ARG A 113 12.32 -9.37 40.37
CA ARG A 113 12.86 -8.58 41.49
C ARG A 113 12.60 -9.26 42.82
#